data_AF-A0A7K8NM38-F1
#
_entry.id   AF-A0A7K8NM38-F1
#
_cell.length_a   1.000
_cell.length_b   1.000
_cell.length_c   1.000
_cell.angle_alpha   90.00
_cell.angle_beta   90.00
_cell.angle_gamma   90.00
#
_symmetry.space_group_name_H-M   'P 1'
#
loop_
_entity.id
_entity.type
_entity.pdbx_description
1 polymer ?
#
loop_
_entity_poly.entity_id
_entity_poly.type
_entity_poly.pdbx_seq_one_letter_code
_entity_poly.pdbx_strand_id
1 'polypeptide(L)'
;LFSVKVYVKLNQNSPRILCVTNRLRNSELIDPVSQWRGPSGNILSENSSLKISPTGTLIFRHFKSSQSGVYACSLVYKLTAEQPVKNLIMKYLIYAYSDPNYYYEFTVRYHAAPCNSIYSSSFEKTLLQLLSQLVAELSCEVTLIKSECHHVKMQRAGLQNEIFFTFSVASLDKEQNNRPCQQSTCDTSERLSKARYLIENFFKQQAEITRNGSEPLPEIYYIEGTLQMVWVDRCYPGYGMNPVRHPDCPDCC
;
A
#
# COMPACT_ATOMS: atom_id res chain seq x y z
N LEU A 1 24.64 -16.57 -13.24
CA LEU A 1 24.84 -15.11 -13.40
C LEU A 1 23.76 -14.40 -12.59
N PHE A 2 24.11 -13.87 -11.42
CA PHE A 2 23.15 -13.18 -10.56
C PHE A 2 22.83 -11.80 -11.15
N SER A 3 21.55 -11.52 -11.36
CA SER A 3 21.10 -10.18 -11.74
C SER A 3 21.02 -9.30 -10.50
N VAL A 4 21.57 -8.09 -10.56
CA VAL A 4 21.44 -7.12 -9.48
C VAL A 4 20.02 -6.57 -9.49
N LYS A 5 19.29 -6.72 -8.38
CA LYS A 5 17.95 -6.13 -8.24
C LYS A 5 18.06 -4.65 -7.89
N VAL A 6 17.29 -3.81 -8.57
CA VAL A 6 17.20 -2.37 -8.29
C VAL A 6 15.73 -2.01 -8.16
N TYR A 7 15.36 -1.41 -7.04
CA TYR A 7 14.01 -0.93 -6.79
C TYR A 7 13.96 0.57 -7.03
N VAL A 8 12.98 1.01 -7.82
CA VAL A 8 12.80 2.41 -8.18
C VAL A 8 11.37 2.82 -7.91
N LYS A 9 11.20 3.83 -7.05
CA LYS A 9 9.88 4.34 -6.71
C LYS A 9 9.24 5.01 -7.92
N LEU A 10 7.96 4.75 -8.15
CA LEU A 10 7.20 5.36 -9.24
C LEU A 10 7.26 6.88 -9.18
N ASN A 11 7.37 7.51 -10.35
CA ASN A 11 7.45 8.96 -10.57
C ASN A 11 8.64 9.66 -9.91
N GLN A 12 9.56 8.91 -9.31
CA GLN A 12 10.81 9.41 -8.72
C GLN A 12 12.00 9.12 -9.63
N ASN A 13 13.14 9.72 -9.29
CA ASN A 13 14.40 9.41 -9.95
C ASN A 13 14.97 8.09 -9.41
N SER A 14 15.60 7.30 -10.28
CA SER A 14 16.30 6.09 -9.83
C SER A 14 17.55 6.42 -9.02
N PRO A 15 18.04 5.49 -8.19
CA PRO A 15 19.42 5.52 -7.75
C PRO A 15 20.37 5.51 -8.95
N ARG A 16 21.64 5.85 -8.70
CA ARG A 16 22.70 5.80 -9.70
C ARG A 16 23.06 4.34 -9.98
N ILE A 17 22.67 3.83 -11.15
CA ILE A 17 22.94 2.45 -11.55
C ILE A 17 24.27 2.43 -12.30
N LEU A 18 25.30 1.89 -11.66
CA LEU A 18 26.67 1.94 -12.18
C LEU A 18 26.93 0.81 -13.17
N CYS A 19 27.51 1.11 -14.34
CA CYS A 19 28.02 0.10 -15.27
C CYS A 19 29.45 -0.35 -14.91
N VAL A 20 29.72 -0.67 -13.65
CA VAL A 20 31.00 -1.25 -13.21
C VAL A 20 30.80 -2.17 -12.01
N THR A 21 31.66 -3.18 -11.84
CA THR A 21 31.65 -4.02 -10.63
C THR A 21 32.26 -3.27 -9.44
N ASN A 22 31.96 -3.71 -8.21
CA ASN A 22 32.56 -3.12 -7.02
C ASN A 22 34.10 -3.18 -7.03
N ARG A 23 34.69 -4.23 -7.61
CA ARG A 23 36.15 -4.38 -7.74
C ARG A 23 36.78 -3.33 -8.65
N LEU A 24 36.14 -3.05 -9.78
CA LEU A 24 36.64 -2.11 -10.79
C LEU A 24 36.23 -0.65 -10.50
N ARG A 25 35.32 -0.42 -9.54
CA ARG A 25 34.80 0.91 -9.20
C ARG A 25 35.90 1.91 -8.82
N ASN A 26 36.93 1.42 -8.15
CA ASN A 26 38.07 2.23 -7.68
C ASN A 26 39.36 1.94 -8.48
N SER A 27 39.25 1.20 -9.58
CA SER A 27 40.38 0.92 -10.47
C SER A 27 40.45 1.96 -11.57
N GLU A 28 41.68 2.31 -11.98
CA GLU A 28 41.88 3.09 -13.19
C GLU A 28 41.60 2.22 -14.42
N LEU A 29 40.75 2.73 -15.32
CA LEU A 29 40.36 2.05 -16.55
C LEU A 29 40.74 2.96 -17.72
N ILE A 30 41.44 2.40 -18.71
CA ILE A 30 41.84 3.11 -19.91
C ILE A 30 40.75 2.92 -20.98
N ASP A 31 40.38 4.04 -21.62
CA ASP A 31 39.37 4.16 -22.67
C ASP A 31 38.06 3.40 -22.39
N PRO A 32 37.40 3.61 -21.22
CA PRO A 32 36.21 2.86 -20.87
C PRO A 32 35.02 3.28 -21.76
N VAL A 33 34.39 2.30 -22.42
CA VAL A 33 33.18 2.50 -23.22
C VAL A 33 32.05 1.67 -22.65
N SER A 34 30.99 2.33 -22.20
CA SER A 34 29.79 1.68 -21.67
C SER A 34 28.62 1.76 -22.66
N GLN A 35 27.86 0.67 -22.80
CA GLN A 35 26.62 0.64 -23.57
C GLN A 35 25.53 -0.07 -22.78
N TRP A 36 24.37 0.56 -22.69
CA TRP A 36 23.18 0.01 -22.04
C TRP A 36 22.18 -0.54 -23.05
N ARG A 37 21.54 -1.65 -22.70
CA ARG A 37 20.41 -2.24 -23.40
C ARG A 37 19.22 -2.39 -22.47
N GLY A 38 18.05 -2.01 -22.97
CA GLY A 38 16.79 -2.12 -22.24
C GLY A 38 16.15 -3.51 -22.29
N PRO A 39 14.96 -3.67 -21.70
CA PRO A 39 14.22 -4.93 -21.64
C PRO A 39 13.86 -5.48 -23.02
N SER A 40 13.66 -4.60 -24.01
CA SER A 40 13.42 -4.96 -25.41
C SER A 40 14.69 -5.36 -26.18
N GLY A 41 15.87 -5.32 -25.56
CA GLY A 41 17.16 -5.59 -26.21
C GLY A 41 17.76 -4.42 -26.99
N ASN A 42 17.00 -3.35 -27.17
CA ASN A 42 17.44 -2.14 -27.86
C ASN A 42 18.48 -1.36 -27.05
N ILE A 43 19.42 -0.73 -27.76
CA ILE A 43 20.40 0.17 -27.15
C ILE A 43 19.66 1.39 -26.61
N LEU A 44 19.96 1.76 -25.37
CA LEU A 44 19.38 2.95 -24.74
C LEU A 44 20.10 4.19 -25.23
N SER A 45 19.33 5.20 -25.62
CA SER A 45 19.79 6.56 -25.89
C SER A 45 19.25 7.52 -24.83
N GLU A 46 19.98 8.60 -24.57
CA GLU A 46 19.51 9.64 -23.66
C GLU A 46 18.22 10.30 -24.17
N ASN A 47 17.32 10.61 -23.23
CA ASN A 47 16.09 11.33 -23.51
C ASN A 47 15.61 12.08 -22.25
N SER A 48 14.42 12.68 -22.29
CA SER A 48 13.89 13.43 -21.14
C SER A 48 13.73 12.60 -19.86
N SER A 49 13.48 11.29 -19.99
CA SER A 49 13.25 10.33 -18.89
C SER A 49 14.47 9.51 -18.51
N LEU A 50 15.59 9.61 -19.25
CA LEU A 50 16.74 8.73 -19.09
C LEU A 50 18.04 9.49 -19.35
N LYS A 51 18.97 9.40 -18.40
CA LYS A 51 20.31 9.99 -18.48
C LYS A 51 21.39 8.91 -18.36
N ILE A 52 22.41 8.98 -19.19
CA ILE A 52 23.60 8.13 -19.15
C ILE A 52 24.82 9.03 -19.02
N SER A 53 25.45 9.03 -17.85
CA SER A 53 26.66 9.84 -17.65
C SER A 53 27.83 9.35 -18.53
N PRO A 54 28.86 10.16 -18.78
CA PRO A 54 30.07 9.72 -19.48
C PRO A 54 30.76 8.48 -18.88
N THR A 55 30.62 8.24 -17.57
CA THR A 55 31.16 7.04 -16.90
C THR A 55 30.25 5.81 -17.02
N GLY A 56 29.18 5.89 -17.81
CA GLY A 56 28.21 4.80 -17.98
C GLY A 56 27.20 4.62 -16.85
N THR A 57 27.08 5.57 -15.92
CA THR A 57 26.01 5.55 -14.91
C THR A 57 24.65 5.82 -15.56
N LEU A 58 23.70 4.92 -15.35
CA LEU A 58 22.31 5.05 -15.79
C LEU A 58 21.45 5.66 -14.67
N ILE A 59 20.63 6.67 -15.02
CA ILE A 59 19.67 7.32 -14.13
C ILE A 59 18.34 7.49 -14.88
N PHE A 60 17.26 6.96 -14.33
CA PHE A 60 15.91 7.24 -14.80
C PHE A 60 15.35 8.48 -14.08
N ARG A 61 14.59 9.28 -14.81
CA ARG A 61 13.81 10.40 -14.30
C ARG A 61 12.33 10.08 -14.41
N HIS A 62 11.58 10.34 -13.34
CA HIS A 62 10.15 10.05 -13.25
C HIS A 62 9.82 8.63 -13.72
N PHE A 63 10.39 7.65 -13.02
CA PHE A 63 10.34 6.25 -13.42
C PHE A 63 8.90 5.74 -13.53
N LYS A 64 8.60 5.05 -14.64
CA LYS A 64 7.29 4.47 -14.92
C LYS A 64 7.34 2.95 -14.80
N SER A 65 6.19 2.35 -14.48
CA SER A 65 6.06 0.89 -14.38
C SER A 65 6.49 0.15 -15.64
N SER A 66 6.18 0.70 -16.82
CA SER A 66 6.57 0.15 -18.13
C SER A 66 8.08 0.14 -18.40
N GLN A 67 8.87 0.84 -17.58
CA GLN A 67 10.34 0.84 -17.64
C GLN A 67 10.95 -0.24 -16.73
N SER A 68 10.14 -1.05 -16.05
CA SER A 68 10.63 -2.20 -15.30
C SER A 68 11.09 -3.31 -16.25
N GLY A 69 12.10 -4.08 -15.83
CA GLY A 69 12.55 -5.25 -16.58
C GLY A 69 14.04 -5.51 -16.48
N VAL A 70 14.53 -6.34 -17.40
CA VAL A 70 15.93 -6.73 -17.46
C VAL A 70 16.72 -5.71 -18.27
N TYR A 71 17.73 -5.12 -17.66
CA TYR A 71 18.68 -4.22 -18.30
C TYR A 71 20.04 -4.88 -18.35
N ALA A 72 20.78 -4.66 -19.43
CA ALA A 72 22.15 -5.13 -19.55
C ALA A 72 23.08 -3.95 -19.81
N CYS A 73 24.22 -3.92 -19.13
CA CYS A 73 25.30 -3.02 -19.46
C CYS A 73 26.53 -3.80 -19.91
N SER A 74 27.13 -3.37 -21.02
CA SER A 74 28.45 -3.80 -21.46
C SER A 74 29.47 -2.69 -21.22
N LEU A 75 30.55 -3.01 -20.50
CA LEU A 75 31.70 -2.14 -20.28
C LEU A 75 32.92 -2.74 -20.98
N VAL A 76 33.44 -2.03 -21.96
CA VAL A 76 34.68 -2.36 -22.66
C VAL A 76 35.80 -1.47 -22.11
N TYR A 77 36.93 -2.05 -21.71
CA TYR A 77 38.01 -1.30 -21.06
C TYR A 77 39.37 -2.01 -21.17
N LYS A 78 40.47 -1.29 -20.87
CA LYS A 78 41.80 -1.85 -20.60
C LYS A 78 42.25 -1.51 -19.17
N LEU A 79 43.03 -2.38 -18.54
CA LEU A 79 43.62 -2.10 -17.21
C LEU A 79 44.97 -1.38 -17.31
N THR A 80 45.75 -1.67 -18.35
CA THR A 80 47.00 -1.00 -18.68
C THR A 80 47.11 -0.89 -20.21
N ALA A 81 47.95 0.01 -20.72
CA ALA A 81 48.04 0.30 -22.15
C ALA A 81 48.38 -0.94 -23.02
N GLU A 82 49.18 -1.85 -22.46
CA GLU A 82 49.67 -3.07 -23.12
C GLU A 82 48.72 -4.26 -22.99
N GLN A 83 47.76 -4.21 -22.06
CA GLN A 83 46.85 -5.33 -21.83
C GLN A 83 45.76 -5.40 -22.92
N PRO A 84 45.27 -6.62 -23.23
CA PRO A 84 44.17 -6.79 -24.16
C PRO A 84 42.88 -6.15 -23.62
N VAL A 85 42.03 -5.71 -24.54
CA VAL A 85 40.71 -5.16 -24.24
C VAL A 85 39.85 -6.21 -23.53
N LYS A 86 39.24 -5.82 -22.42
CA LYS A 86 38.31 -6.64 -21.64
C LYS A 86 36.89 -6.17 -21.86
N ASN A 87 35.94 -7.10 -21.82
CA ASN A 87 34.51 -6.81 -21.89
C ASN A 87 33.82 -7.41 -20.65
N LEU A 88 33.10 -6.57 -19.92
CA LEU A 88 32.29 -6.94 -18.77
C LEU A 88 30.82 -6.72 -19.11
N ILE A 89 30.00 -7.76 -19.00
CA ILE A 89 28.55 -7.66 -19.15
C ILE A 89 27.89 -7.87 -17.80
N MET A 90 27.03 -6.95 -17.40
CA MET A 90 26.26 -7.01 -16.17
C MET A 90 24.77 -6.95 -16.48
N LYS A 91 23.98 -7.69 -15.70
CA LYS A 91 22.53 -7.72 -15.82
C LYS A 91 21.89 -7.14 -14.56
N TYR A 92 20.92 -6.28 -14.77
CA TYR A 92 20.12 -5.64 -13.74
C TYR A 92 18.67 -6.04 -13.94
N LEU A 93 17.96 -6.24 -12.83
CA LEU A 93 16.53 -6.43 -12.82
C LEU A 93 15.93 -5.24 -12.07
N ILE A 94 15.37 -4.32 -12.84
CA ILE A 94 14.84 -3.06 -12.31
C ILE A 94 13.34 -3.21 -12.10
N TYR A 95 12.88 -2.94 -10.88
CA TYR A 95 11.50 -3.02 -10.46
C TYR A 95 10.96 -1.63 -10.15
N ALA A 96 9.81 -1.29 -10.72
CA ALA A 96 8.99 -0.22 -10.20
C ALA A 96 8.34 -0.67 -8.90
N TYR A 97 8.28 0.25 -7.93
CA TYR A 97 7.52 0.05 -6.70
C TYR A 97 6.80 1.35 -6.32
N SER A 98 5.74 1.24 -5.52
CA SER A 98 5.08 2.31 -4.80
C SER A 98 4.92 1.93 -3.32
N ASP A 99 4.80 2.92 -2.46
CA ASP A 99 4.36 2.64 -1.11
C ASP A 99 2.91 2.13 -1.17
N PRO A 100 2.52 1.19 -0.29
CA PRO A 100 1.13 0.79 -0.18
C PRO A 100 0.25 1.96 0.25
N ASN A 101 -0.98 1.99 -0.24
CA ASN A 101 -2.03 2.69 0.46
C ASN A 101 -2.48 1.82 1.64
N TYR A 102 -3.33 2.35 2.51
CA TYR A 102 -3.91 1.56 3.59
C TYR A 102 -5.39 1.90 3.78
N TYR A 103 -6.09 1.00 4.43
CA TYR A 103 -7.43 1.23 4.95
C TYR A 103 -7.46 0.78 6.42
N TYR A 104 -8.45 1.28 7.16
CA TYR A 104 -8.71 0.78 8.50
C TYR A 104 -9.77 -0.30 8.44
N GLU A 105 -9.53 -1.42 9.12
CA GLU A 105 -10.54 -2.43 9.38
C GLU A 105 -10.97 -2.30 10.85
N PHE A 106 -12.27 -2.15 11.06
CA PHE A 106 -12.87 -2.05 12.37
C PHE A 106 -13.72 -3.29 12.63
N THR A 107 -13.59 -3.85 13.84
CA THR A 107 -14.45 -4.93 14.33
C THR A 107 -15.13 -4.47 15.60
N VAL A 108 -16.45 -4.62 15.66
CA VAL A 108 -17.27 -4.29 16.84
C VAL A 108 -18.21 -5.43 17.16
N ARG A 109 -18.61 -5.53 18.43
CA ARG A 109 -19.60 -6.50 18.89
C ARG A 109 -20.85 -5.79 19.39
N TYR A 110 -21.99 -6.35 19.02
CA TYR A 110 -23.31 -5.92 19.46
C TYR A 110 -24.00 -7.08 20.17
N HIS A 111 -24.70 -6.81 21.26
CA HIS A 111 -25.76 -7.72 21.69
C HIS A 111 -26.85 -7.74 20.64
N ALA A 112 -27.48 -8.89 20.45
CA ALA A 112 -28.45 -9.09 19.39
C ALA A 112 -29.73 -9.78 19.85
N ALA A 113 -30.80 -9.49 19.09
CA ALA A 113 -31.96 -10.35 18.96
C ALA A 113 -31.55 -11.78 18.53
N PRO A 114 -32.46 -12.78 18.55
CA PRO A 114 -32.18 -14.08 17.95
C PRO A 114 -31.62 -13.95 16.53
N CYS A 115 -30.51 -14.67 16.23
CA CYS A 115 -29.71 -14.49 15.02
C CYS A 115 -30.49 -14.65 13.70
N ASN A 116 -31.60 -15.38 13.70
CA ASN A 116 -32.46 -15.58 12.52
C ASN A 116 -33.49 -14.45 12.32
N SER A 117 -33.39 -13.35 13.05
CA SER A 117 -34.34 -12.24 12.97
C SER A 117 -34.08 -11.29 11.81
N ILE A 118 -35.14 -10.79 11.19
CA ILE A 118 -35.09 -9.74 10.15
C ILE A 118 -34.47 -8.45 10.72
N TYR A 119 -34.62 -8.22 12.03
CA TYR A 119 -34.08 -7.07 12.74
C TYR A 119 -32.55 -6.98 12.64
N SER A 120 -31.83 -8.12 12.67
CA SER A 120 -30.37 -8.14 12.55
C SER A 120 -29.89 -7.63 11.18
N SER A 121 -30.53 -8.08 10.09
CA SER A 121 -30.19 -7.63 8.73
C SER A 121 -30.58 -6.17 8.48
N SER A 122 -31.70 -5.71 9.06
CA SER A 122 -32.09 -4.31 9.00
C SER A 122 -31.09 -3.42 9.75
N PHE A 123 -30.69 -3.83 10.96
CA PHE A 123 -29.72 -3.12 11.78
C PHE A 123 -28.37 -2.96 11.08
N GLU A 124 -27.88 -4.04 10.47
CA GLU A 124 -26.62 -4.04 9.71
C GLU A 124 -26.59 -2.94 8.63
N LYS A 125 -27.66 -2.85 7.83
CA LYS A 125 -27.80 -1.85 6.77
C LYS A 125 -27.86 -0.43 7.34
N THR A 126 -28.61 -0.24 8.43
CA THR A 126 -28.73 1.06 9.09
C THR A 126 -27.38 1.50 9.68
N LEU A 127 -26.66 0.60 10.37
CA LEU A 127 -25.35 0.89 10.93
C LEU A 127 -24.36 1.28 9.82
N LEU A 128 -24.30 0.50 8.75
CA LEU A 128 -23.43 0.80 7.61
C LEU A 128 -23.76 2.16 6.98
N GLN A 129 -25.05 2.47 6.82
CA GLN A 129 -25.49 3.76 6.27
C GLN A 129 -25.08 4.94 7.16
N LEU A 130 -25.22 4.81 8.49
CA LEU A 130 -24.79 5.84 9.45
C LEU A 130 -23.27 6.04 9.41
N LEU A 131 -22.50 4.96 9.38
CA LEU A 131 -21.04 5.03 9.26
C LEU A 131 -20.59 5.66 7.94
N SER A 132 -21.25 5.32 6.83
CA SER A 132 -20.98 5.94 5.52
C SER A 132 -21.29 7.43 5.52
N GLN A 133 -22.40 7.86 6.14
CA GLN A 133 -22.73 9.27 6.29
C GLN A 133 -21.69 10.01 7.14
N LEU A 134 -21.21 9.37 8.21
CA LEU A 134 -20.23 9.94 9.13
C LEU A 134 -18.90 10.30 8.44
N VAL A 135 -18.49 9.53 7.43
CA VAL A 135 -17.20 9.73 6.75
C VAL A 135 -17.35 10.33 5.33
N ALA A 136 -18.57 10.59 4.87
CA ALA A 136 -18.86 11.06 3.52
C ALA A 136 -18.16 12.39 3.19
N GLU A 137 -18.14 13.35 4.13
CA GLU A 137 -17.48 14.66 3.96
C GLU A 137 -15.95 14.55 3.85
N LEU A 138 -15.38 13.43 4.30
CA LEU A 138 -13.95 13.15 4.19
C LEU A 138 -13.60 12.41 2.89
N SER A 139 -14.57 12.21 2.00
CA SER A 139 -14.42 11.42 0.78
C SER A 139 -13.89 10.00 1.09
N CYS A 140 -14.27 9.44 2.24
CA CYS A 140 -13.96 8.06 2.59
C CYS A 140 -15.17 7.17 2.30
N GLU A 141 -14.89 5.89 2.09
CA GLU A 141 -15.91 4.87 1.84
C GLU A 141 -15.89 3.84 2.97
N VAL A 142 -17.07 3.46 3.45
CA VAL A 142 -17.25 2.36 4.40
C VAL A 142 -17.80 1.16 3.65
N THR A 143 -17.14 0.02 3.76
CA THR A 143 -17.58 -1.23 3.14
C THR A 143 -17.68 -2.34 4.17
N LEU A 144 -18.79 -3.07 4.13
CA LEU A 144 -18.96 -4.25 4.95
C LEU A 144 -18.00 -5.35 4.49
N ILE A 145 -17.21 -5.89 5.41
CA ILE A 145 -16.35 -7.06 5.16
C ILE A 145 -17.08 -8.32 5.61
N LYS A 146 -17.58 -8.31 6.85
CA LYS A 146 -18.18 -9.49 7.46
C LYS A 146 -19.19 -9.09 8.53
N SER A 147 -20.28 -9.85 8.61
CA SER A 147 -21.29 -9.75 9.67
C SER A 147 -21.70 -11.15 10.06
N GLU A 148 -21.45 -11.53 11.31
CA GLU A 148 -21.75 -12.88 11.81
C GLU A 148 -22.48 -12.79 13.14
N CYS A 149 -23.53 -13.59 13.31
CA CYS A 149 -24.23 -13.72 14.58
C CYS A 149 -23.86 -15.04 15.25
N HIS A 150 -23.45 -14.97 16.51
CA HIS A 150 -22.99 -16.09 17.30
C HIS A 150 -23.74 -16.20 18.63
N HIS A 151 -23.94 -17.44 19.09
CA HIS A 151 -24.39 -17.73 20.45
C HIS A 151 -23.18 -17.79 21.39
N VAL A 152 -23.01 -16.78 22.22
CA VAL A 152 -21.88 -16.63 23.13
C VAL A 152 -22.30 -17.06 24.53
N LYS A 153 -21.55 -17.99 25.12
CA LYS A 153 -21.71 -18.36 26.54
C LYS A 153 -21.01 -17.32 27.40
N MET A 154 -21.78 -16.54 28.14
CA MET A 154 -21.29 -15.59 29.11
C MET A 154 -20.81 -16.28 30.38
N GLN A 155 -19.83 -15.71 31.07
CA GLN A 155 -19.28 -16.28 32.29
C GLN A 155 -20.34 -16.43 33.41
N ARG A 156 -21.28 -15.48 33.50
CA ARG A 156 -22.31 -15.42 34.57
C ARG A 156 -23.74 -15.15 34.08
N ALA A 157 -23.93 -14.89 32.78
CA ALA A 157 -25.21 -14.41 32.23
C ALA A 157 -25.85 -15.38 31.22
N GLY A 158 -25.48 -16.66 31.26
CA GLY A 158 -26.05 -17.68 30.37
C GLY A 158 -25.59 -17.53 28.91
N LEU A 159 -26.42 -17.98 27.97
CA LEU A 159 -26.18 -17.84 26.53
C LEU A 159 -26.81 -16.54 26.03
N GLN A 160 -26.06 -15.77 25.24
CA GLN A 160 -26.54 -14.56 24.59
C GLN A 160 -26.19 -14.56 23.11
N ASN A 161 -26.96 -13.84 22.31
CA ASN A 161 -26.64 -13.65 20.90
C ASN A 161 -25.80 -12.39 20.75
N GLU A 162 -24.76 -12.48 19.94
CA GLU A 162 -23.93 -11.34 19.60
C GLU A 162 -23.67 -11.28 18.11
N ILE A 163 -23.66 -10.08 17.56
CA ILE A 163 -23.27 -9.81 16.18
C ILE A 163 -21.85 -9.26 16.18
N PHE A 164 -20.98 -9.92 15.42
CA PHE A 164 -19.63 -9.51 15.10
C PHE A 164 -19.68 -8.79 13.76
N PHE A 165 -19.47 -7.49 13.79
CA PHE A 165 -19.58 -6.64 12.61
C PHE A 165 -18.20 -6.09 12.26
N THR A 166 -17.70 -6.45 11.08
CA THR A 166 -16.38 -6.06 10.57
C THR A 166 -16.54 -5.27 9.28
N PHE A 167 -15.97 -4.08 9.22
CA PHE A 167 -16.07 -3.18 8.09
C PHE A 167 -14.74 -2.47 7.84
N SER A 168 -14.48 -2.11 6.58
CA SER A 168 -13.32 -1.30 6.21
C SER A 168 -13.70 0.14 5.94
N VAL A 169 -12.74 1.03 6.17
CA VAL A 169 -12.80 2.45 5.84
C VAL A 169 -11.59 2.80 5.00
N ALA A 170 -11.84 3.10 3.73
CA ALA A 170 -10.82 3.45 2.75
C ALA A 170 -11.01 4.89 2.26
N SER A 171 -9.91 5.52 1.85
CA SER A 171 -9.98 6.80 1.15
C SER A 171 -10.39 6.56 -0.30
N LEU A 172 -11.30 7.39 -0.82
CA LEU A 172 -11.55 7.44 -2.24
C LEU A 172 -10.40 8.21 -2.91
N ASP A 173 -9.67 7.51 -3.77
CA ASP A 173 -8.46 8.02 -4.45
C ASP A 173 -8.75 9.09 -5.51
N LYS A 174 -10.02 9.37 -5.84
CA LYS A 174 -10.38 10.27 -6.95
C LYS A 174 -11.68 11.04 -6.72
N GLU A 175 -11.59 12.37 -6.83
CA GLU A 175 -12.65 13.14 -7.52
C GLU A 175 -12.79 12.58 -8.94
N GLN A 176 -14.01 12.52 -9.44
CA GLN A 176 -14.39 11.98 -10.76
C GLN A 176 -13.80 12.72 -11.99
N ASN A 177 -12.72 13.50 -11.84
CA ASN A 177 -12.21 14.44 -12.85
C ASN A 177 -10.67 14.51 -13.03
N ASN A 178 -9.88 13.52 -12.62
CA ASN A 178 -8.42 13.47 -12.92
C ASN A 178 -7.65 14.77 -12.57
N ARG A 179 -8.11 15.55 -11.57
CA ARG A 179 -7.31 16.66 -11.06
C ARG A 179 -6.33 16.12 -10.00
N PRO A 180 -5.02 16.34 -10.14
CA PRO A 180 -4.10 16.08 -9.05
C PRO A 180 -4.52 16.97 -7.88
N CYS A 181 -4.77 16.36 -6.73
CA CYS A 181 -5.08 17.09 -5.53
C CYS A 181 -3.97 18.11 -5.21
N GLN A 182 -4.27 19.40 -5.35
CA GLN A 182 -3.32 20.50 -5.15
C GLN A 182 -3.50 21.21 -3.80
N GLN A 183 -4.17 20.58 -2.83
CA GLN A 183 -4.41 21.19 -1.50
C GLN A 183 -4.04 20.22 -0.38
N SER A 184 -3.56 20.79 0.73
CA SER A 184 -3.25 20.09 1.99
C SER A 184 -4.43 19.26 2.53
N THR A 185 -5.65 19.53 2.07
CA THR A 185 -6.90 18.83 2.41
C THR A 185 -7.07 17.46 1.76
N CYS A 186 -6.19 17.07 0.83
CA CYS A 186 -6.29 15.79 0.12
C CYS A 186 -5.23 14.75 0.56
N ASP A 187 -4.55 14.99 1.68
CA ASP A 187 -3.75 13.95 2.30
C ASP A 187 -4.66 12.79 2.71
N THR A 188 -4.48 11.64 2.04
CA THR A 188 -5.22 10.41 2.33
C THR A 188 -5.01 9.98 3.77
N SER A 189 -3.81 10.18 4.31
CA SER A 189 -3.50 9.82 5.70
C SER A 189 -4.25 10.70 6.69
N GLU A 190 -4.31 12.01 6.43
CA GLU A 190 -5.07 12.95 7.27
C GLU A 190 -6.57 12.64 7.24
N ARG A 191 -7.14 12.40 6.04
CA ARG A 191 -8.56 12.06 5.85
C ARG A 191 -8.93 10.76 6.57
N LEU A 192 -8.13 9.71 6.40
CA LEU A 192 -8.33 8.44 7.10
C LEU A 192 -8.19 8.59 8.62
N SER A 193 -7.23 9.38 9.10
CA SER A 193 -7.08 9.65 10.53
C SER A 193 -8.30 10.37 11.10
N LYS A 194 -8.89 11.33 10.38
CA LYS A 194 -10.14 12.00 10.77
C LYS A 194 -11.32 11.03 10.76
N ALA A 195 -11.43 10.19 9.72
CA ALA A 195 -12.49 9.19 9.63
C ALA A 195 -12.43 8.20 10.81
N ARG A 196 -11.23 7.73 11.16
CA ARG A 196 -10.98 6.92 12.34
C ARG A 196 -11.48 7.59 13.61
N TYR A 197 -11.11 8.85 13.84
CA TYR A 197 -11.52 9.59 15.03
C TYR A 197 -13.05 9.75 15.12
N LEU A 198 -13.72 10.04 14.01
CA LEU A 198 -15.18 10.14 13.97
C LEU A 198 -15.84 8.81 14.34
N ILE A 199 -15.34 7.69 13.81
CA ILE A 199 -15.87 6.36 14.08
C ILE A 199 -15.62 5.94 15.53
N GLU A 200 -14.41 6.14 16.06
CA GLU A 200 -14.11 5.88 17.48
C GLU A 200 -15.06 6.67 18.40
N ASN A 201 -15.32 7.94 18.08
CA ASN A 201 -16.28 8.76 18.82
C ASN A 201 -17.73 8.30 18.68
N PHE A 202 -18.15 7.85 17.50
CA PHE A 202 -19.49 7.31 17.28
C PHE A 202 -19.77 6.13 18.22
N PHE A 203 -18.87 5.15 18.32
CA PHE A 203 -19.04 4.02 19.23
C PHE A 203 -18.90 4.41 20.70
N LYS A 204 -18.03 5.38 21.02
CA LYS A 204 -17.94 5.94 22.37
C LYS A 204 -19.27 6.58 22.80
N GLN A 205 -19.89 7.37 21.93
CA GLN A 205 -21.20 7.98 22.19
C GLN A 205 -22.30 6.94 22.34
N GLN A 206 -22.30 5.87 21.53
CA GLN A 206 -23.24 4.76 21.72
C GLN A 206 -23.11 4.14 23.11
N ALA A 207 -21.88 3.87 23.57
CA ALA A 207 -21.66 3.33 24.92
C ALA A 207 -22.14 4.29 26.02
N GLU A 208 -21.91 5.61 25.88
CA GLU A 208 -22.40 6.60 26.82
C GLU A 208 -23.94 6.65 26.89
N ILE A 209 -24.62 6.56 25.74
CA ILE A 209 -26.08 6.51 25.65
C ILE A 209 -26.62 5.24 26.31
N THR A 210 -26.02 4.07 26.04
CA THR A 210 -26.42 2.81 26.66
C THR A 210 -26.22 2.83 28.17
N ARG A 211 -25.10 3.39 28.66
CA ARG A 211 -24.80 3.47 30.10
C ARG A 211 -25.72 4.44 30.85
N ASN A 212 -26.07 5.56 30.22
CA ASN A 212 -26.92 6.58 30.82
C ASN A 212 -28.43 6.33 30.56
N GLY A 213 -28.76 5.34 29.75
CA GLY A 213 -30.13 4.96 29.42
C GLY A 213 -30.85 4.31 30.59
N SER A 214 -32.15 4.60 30.73
CA SER A 214 -33.03 3.91 31.66
C SER A 214 -33.39 2.52 31.15
N GLU A 215 -33.44 1.53 32.04
CA GLU A 215 -33.92 0.18 31.73
C GLU A 215 -35.38 0.20 31.19
N PRO A 216 -35.74 -0.71 30.27
CA PRO A 216 -34.93 -1.80 29.71
C PRO A 216 -34.02 -1.37 28.54
N LEU A 217 -32.89 -2.04 28.40
CA LEU A 217 -31.96 -1.84 27.28
C LEU A 217 -32.62 -2.25 25.94
N PRO A 218 -32.20 -1.63 24.81
CA PRO A 218 -32.63 -2.06 23.47
C PRO A 218 -32.28 -3.52 23.19
N GLU A 219 -33.01 -4.15 22.26
CA GLU A 219 -32.75 -5.54 21.86
C GLU A 219 -31.40 -5.73 21.14
N ILE A 220 -30.93 -4.67 20.47
CA ILE A 220 -29.60 -4.62 19.83
C ILE A 220 -28.86 -3.38 20.35
N TYR A 221 -27.71 -3.58 20.98
CA TYR A 221 -26.89 -2.48 21.51
C TYR A 221 -25.40 -2.83 21.52
N TYR A 222 -24.57 -1.79 21.40
CA TYR A 222 -23.12 -1.92 21.32
C TYR A 222 -22.53 -2.43 22.64
N ILE A 223 -21.58 -3.36 22.55
CA ILE A 223 -20.82 -3.85 23.71
C ILE A 223 -19.61 -2.95 23.91
N GLU A 224 -19.63 -2.14 24.96
CA GLU A 224 -18.54 -1.22 25.29
C GLU A 224 -17.19 -1.94 25.37
N GLY A 225 -16.15 -1.33 24.79
CA GLY A 225 -14.79 -1.87 24.79
C GLY A 225 -14.51 -2.95 23.74
N THR A 226 -15.45 -3.24 22.83
CA THR A 226 -15.25 -4.26 21.79
C THR A 226 -14.78 -3.73 20.44
N LEU A 227 -14.75 -2.40 20.26
CA LEU A 227 -14.15 -1.76 19.07
C LEU A 227 -12.66 -2.10 18.99
N GLN A 228 -12.32 -2.90 17.99
CA GLN A 228 -10.96 -3.19 17.56
C GLN A 228 -10.71 -2.52 16.22
N MET A 229 -9.47 -2.08 16.00
CA MET A 229 -9.05 -1.43 14.77
C MET A 229 -7.66 -1.94 14.39
N VAL A 230 -7.51 -2.26 13.11
CA VAL A 230 -6.22 -2.57 12.50
C VAL A 230 -6.05 -1.76 11.21
N TRP A 231 -4.83 -1.36 10.88
CA TRP A 231 -4.50 -0.88 9.55
C TRP A 231 -4.18 -2.07 8.66
N VAL A 232 -4.59 -2.02 7.39
CA VAL A 232 -4.29 -3.05 6.41
C VAL A 232 -3.75 -2.39 5.15
N ASP A 233 -2.56 -2.81 4.75
CA ASP A 233 -1.91 -2.32 3.54
C ASP A 233 -2.62 -2.84 2.28
N ARG A 234 -2.70 -1.97 1.28
CA ARG A 234 -3.37 -2.20 0.02
C ARG A 234 -2.52 -1.71 -1.14
N CYS A 235 -2.16 -2.65 -2.02
CA CYS A 235 -1.55 -2.35 -3.30
C CYS A 235 -2.58 -2.02 -4.38
N TYR A 236 -2.18 -1.19 -5.35
CA TYR A 236 -2.96 -0.96 -6.55
C TYR A 236 -3.07 -2.25 -7.39
N PRO A 237 -4.17 -2.46 -8.13
CA PRO A 237 -4.31 -3.58 -9.04
C PRO A 237 -3.10 -3.71 -9.98
N GLY A 238 -2.51 -4.92 -10.06
CA GLY A 238 -1.29 -5.20 -10.81
C GLY A 238 0.00 -5.11 -10.01
N TYR A 239 -0.04 -4.62 -8.77
CA TYR A 239 1.06 -4.63 -7.81
C TYR A 239 0.73 -5.56 -6.64
N GLY A 240 1.76 -5.98 -5.90
CA GLY A 240 1.57 -6.85 -4.75
C GLY A 240 2.83 -7.04 -3.94
N MET A 241 2.67 -7.03 -2.62
CA MET A 241 3.76 -7.31 -1.69
C MET A 241 4.20 -8.76 -1.81
N ASN A 242 5.51 -8.98 -1.90
CA ASN A 242 6.08 -10.33 -1.88
C ASN A 242 7.44 -10.30 -1.18
N PRO A 243 7.48 -10.44 0.16
CA PRO A 243 8.71 -10.34 0.93
C PRO A 243 9.73 -11.44 0.57
N VAL A 244 9.26 -12.60 0.08
CA VAL A 244 10.12 -13.70 -0.35
C VAL A 244 10.86 -13.34 -1.64
N ARG A 245 10.16 -12.74 -2.61
CA ARG A 245 10.73 -12.35 -3.91
C ARG A 245 11.52 -11.03 -3.80
N HIS A 246 11.10 -10.15 -2.90
CA HIS A 246 11.59 -8.78 -2.73
C HIS A 246 11.99 -8.49 -1.27
N PRO A 247 13.04 -9.16 -0.74
CA PRO A 247 13.42 -9.02 0.67
C PRO A 247 13.94 -7.62 1.02
N ASP A 248 14.41 -6.84 0.05
CA ASP A 248 14.92 -5.48 0.27
C ASP A 248 13.80 -4.43 0.35
N CYS A 249 12.54 -4.81 0.08
CA CYS A 249 11.36 -3.94 0.09
C CYS A 249 10.11 -4.77 0.45
N PRO A 250 10.06 -5.36 1.67
CA PRO A 250 9.02 -6.33 2.02
C PRO A 250 7.62 -5.74 2.08
N ASP A 251 7.53 -4.45 2.45
CA ASP A 251 6.28 -3.71 2.65
C ASP A 251 5.93 -2.86 1.41
N CYS A 252 6.55 -3.13 0.27
CA CYS A 252 6.38 -2.35 -0.95
C CYS A 252 5.44 -3.06 -1.92
N CYS A 253 4.62 -2.26 -2.61
CA CYS A 253 3.89 -2.66 -3.81
C CYS A 253 4.77 -2.38 -5.03
#